data_AF-A0A5D3C2J6-F1
#
_entry.id   AF-A0A5D3C2J6-F1
#
_cell.length_a   1.000
_cell.length_b   1.000
_cell.length_c   1.000
_cell.angle_alpha   90.00
_cell.angle_beta   90.00
_cell.angle_gamma   90.00
#
_symmetry.space_group_name_H-M   'P 1'
#
loop_
_entity.id
_entity.type
_entity.pdbx_description
1 polymer ?
#
loop_
_entity_poly.entity_id
_entity_poly.type
_entity_poly.pdbx_seq_one_letter_code
_entity_poly.pdbx_strand_id
1 'polypeptide(L)'
;MLAPPELVELRKQLDELTTRFIRPAKVPYGTPVLFQKKKDGTLGLCTNYRALNKATVRDLRVPCNALQLDKRPCNLLHPDELGLANHYCQFIEEFSRRVAPLTELLKKGTTWKWPVECQTTFDELKMIMMKGPILGLVDVSKLFKVETNASYFALGGVLT
;
A
#
# COMPACT_ATOMS: atom_id res chain seq x y z
N MET A 1 32.52 1.66 2.11
CA MET A 1 33.16 2.77 1.38
C MET A 1 32.64 2.74 -0.06
N LEU A 2 32.44 3.89 -0.69
CA LEU A 2 31.96 3.96 -2.09
C LEU A 2 32.99 3.35 -3.04
N ALA A 3 32.51 2.62 -4.05
CA ALA A 3 33.37 2.05 -5.07
C ALA A 3 33.94 3.16 -6.00
N PRO A 4 35.11 2.95 -6.64
CA PRO A 4 35.71 3.96 -7.51
C PRO A 4 34.77 4.53 -8.60
N PRO A 5 33.93 3.72 -9.29
CA PRO A 5 32.95 4.25 -10.26
C PRO A 5 31.87 5.13 -9.61
N GLU A 6 31.47 4.82 -8.38
CA GLU A 6 30.47 5.60 -7.64
C GLU A 6 31.03 6.97 -7.22
N LEU A 7 32.33 7.07 -6.94
CA LEU A 7 32.99 8.34 -6.62
C LEU A 7 33.08 9.28 -7.82
N VAL A 8 33.27 8.73 -9.02
CA VAL A 8 33.27 9.51 -10.27
C VAL A 8 31.88 10.08 -10.53
N GLU A 9 30.84 9.24 -10.41
CA GLU A 9 29.45 9.66 -10.59
C GLU A 9 29.00 10.65 -9.48
N LEU A 10 29.49 10.47 -8.25
CA LEU A 10 29.24 11.39 -7.14
C LEU A 10 29.73 12.79 -7.46
N ARG A 11 30.98 12.92 -7.93
CA ARG A 11 31.56 14.21 -8.28
C ARG A 11 30.76 14.89 -9.39
N LYS A 12 30.44 14.14 -10.45
CA LYS A 12 29.64 14.64 -11.57
C LYS A 12 28.29 15.19 -11.12
N GLN A 13 27.51 14.42 -10.38
CA GLN A 13 26.19 14.89 -9.91
C GLN A 13 26.30 16.01 -8.89
N LEU A 14 27.36 16.03 -8.07
CA LEU A 14 27.58 17.11 -7.11
C LEU A 14 27.88 18.45 -7.81
N ASP A 15 28.65 18.44 -8.89
CA ASP A 15 28.96 19.64 -9.67
C ASP A 15 27.68 20.22 -10.33
N GLU A 16 26.84 19.34 -10.90
CA GLU A 16 25.53 19.73 -11.45
C GLU A 16 24.61 20.35 -10.39
N LEU A 17 24.54 19.73 -9.21
CA LEU A 17 23.71 20.20 -8.10
C LEU A 17 24.24 21.51 -7.49
N THR A 18 25.55 21.67 -7.37
CA THR A 18 26.18 22.88 -6.81
C THR A 18 25.95 24.10 -7.69
N THR A 19 25.72 23.88 -8.99
CA THR A 19 25.43 24.94 -9.94
C THR A 19 24.06 25.59 -9.71
N ARG A 20 23.06 24.88 -9.13
CA ARG A 20 21.67 25.36 -9.08
C ARG A 20 20.93 25.16 -7.76
N PHE A 21 21.25 24.14 -6.98
CA PHE A 21 20.39 23.68 -5.89
C PHE A 21 21.07 23.73 -4.52
N ILE A 22 22.37 23.44 -4.46
CA ILE A 22 23.10 23.31 -3.19
C ILE A 22 24.34 24.19 -3.16
N ARG A 23 24.88 24.41 -1.96
CA ARG A 23 26.15 25.11 -1.75
C ARG A 23 26.99 24.36 -0.72
N PRO A 24 28.33 24.45 -0.78
CA PRO A 24 29.18 23.95 0.28
C PRO A 24 28.81 24.60 1.62
N ALA A 25 28.65 23.78 2.65
CA ALA A 25 28.33 24.24 4.00
C ALA A 25 29.18 23.50 5.02
N LYS A 26 29.68 24.23 6.03
CA LYS A 26 30.38 23.66 7.18
C LYS A 26 29.39 23.57 8.33
N VAL A 27 28.86 22.37 8.55
CA VAL A 27 27.85 22.10 9.57
C VAL A 27 28.33 20.95 10.47
N PRO A 28 27.96 20.94 11.76
CA PRO A 28 28.36 19.89 12.70
C PRO A 28 27.69 18.54 12.39
N TYR A 29 26.71 18.51 11.49
CA TYR A 29 25.95 17.32 11.11
C TYR A 29 26.05 17.07 9.62
N GLY A 30 26.26 15.80 9.24
CA GLY A 30 26.25 15.34 7.86
C GLY A 30 25.35 14.11 7.72
N THR A 31 24.82 13.89 6.52
CA THR A 31 24.05 12.68 6.21
C THR A 31 24.76 11.91 5.10
N PRO A 32 24.81 10.57 5.17
CA PRO A 32 25.48 9.78 4.15
C PRO A 32 24.68 9.80 2.85
N VAL A 33 25.41 9.68 1.74
CA VAL A 33 24.87 9.57 0.39
C VAL A 33 24.78 8.10 -0.01
N LEU A 34 23.69 7.74 -0.69
CA LEU A 34 23.44 6.43 -1.27
C LEU A 34 23.21 6.57 -2.78
N PHE A 35 23.61 5.55 -3.53
CA PHE A 35 23.30 5.45 -4.96
C PHE A 35 22.20 4.43 -5.20
N GLN A 36 21.20 4.84 -5.99
CA GLN A 36 20.13 3.96 -6.44
C GLN A 36 20.22 3.78 -7.95
N LYS A 37 20.30 2.53 -8.42
CA LYS A 37 20.19 2.24 -9.85
C LYS A 37 18.77 2.54 -10.32
N LYS A 38 18.66 3.41 -11.32
CA LYS A 38 17.42 3.72 -12.03
C LYS A 38 17.14 2.67 -13.11
N LYS A 39 15.92 2.70 -13.67
CA LYS A 39 15.48 1.79 -14.74
C LYS A 39 16.29 1.94 -16.04
N ASP A 40 16.81 3.14 -16.30
CA ASP A 40 17.66 3.48 -17.44
C ASP A 40 19.13 3.03 -17.24
N GLY A 41 19.45 2.40 -16.11
CA GLY A 41 20.81 1.97 -15.76
C GLY A 41 21.68 3.07 -15.14
N THR A 42 21.22 4.32 -15.09
CA THR A 42 21.94 5.41 -14.44
C THR A 42 21.86 5.32 -12.92
N LEU A 43 22.82 5.91 -12.21
CA LEU A 43 22.76 6.01 -10.76
C LEU A 43 22.05 7.31 -10.36
N GLY A 44 21.10 7.24 -9.45
CA GLY A 44 20.50 8.40 -8.80
C GLY A 44 21.16 8.63 -7.44
N LEU A 45 21.68 9.83 -7.22
CA LEU A 45 22.14 10.28 -5.91
C LEU A 45 20.95 10.44 -4.95
N CYS A 46 21.00 9.79 -3.80
CA CYS A 46 19.97 9.87 -2.76
C CYS A 46 20.61 10.12 -1.39
N THR A 47 20.28 11.23 -0.75
CA THR A 47 20.77 11.54 0.60
C THR A 47 19.93 10.83 1.67
N ASN A 48 20.58 10.13 2.59
CA ASN A 48 19.90 9.38 3.64
C ASN A 48 19.53 10.27 4.84
N TYR A 49 18.39 10.94 4.74
CA TYR A 49 17.84 11.78 5.81
C TYR A 49 17.15 11.01 6.94
N ARG A 50 17.26 9.67 7.03
CA ARG A 50 16.54 8.88 8.05
C ARG A 50 16.81 9.34 9.48
N ALA A 51 18.06 9.65 9.81
CA ALA A 51 18.42 10.14 11.15
C ALA A 51 17.86 11.55 11.38
N LEU A 52 17.95 12.43 10.39
CA LEU A 52 17.41 13.79 10.46
C LEU A 52 15.88 13.78 10.62
N ASN A 53 15.18 12.96 9.84
CA ASN A 53 13.72 12.83 9.86
C ASN A 53 13.16 12.25 11.17
N LYS A 54 13.99 11.62 12.01
CA LYS A 54 13.62 11.21 13.37
C LYS A 54 13.70 12.35 14.38
N ALA A 55 14.56 13.34 14.13
CA ALA A 55 14.77 14.50 14.99
C ALA A 55 13.92 15.72 14.60
N THR A 56 13.30 15.71 13.42
CA THR A 56 12.46 16.80 12.94
C THR A 56 10.98 16.55 13.21
N VAL A 57 10.27 17.59 13.66
CA VAL A 57 8.80 17.59 13.74
C VAL A 57 8.24 17.90 12.36
N ARG A 58 7.28 17.09 11.90
CA ARG A 58 6.63 17.29 10.60
C ARG A 58 5.47 18.27 10.75
N ASP A 59 5.46 19.36 9.98
CA ASP A 59 4.25 20.18 9.77
C ASP A 59 3.49 19.61 8.57
N LEU A 60 2.35 18.96 8.82
CA LEU A 60 1.50 18.35 7.79
C LEU A 60 0.17 19.11 7.74
N ARG A 61 0.03 20.00 6.75
CA ARG A 61 -1.25 20.51 6.28
C ARG A 61 -1.49 19.98 4.88
N VAL A 62 -2.46 19.07 4.74
CA VAL A 62 -2.83 18.48 3.46
C VAL A 62 -4.32 18.73 3.22
N PRO A 63 -4.73 19.38 2.11
CA PRO A 63 -6.14 19.47 1.75
C PRO A 63 -6.67 18.08 1.36
N CYS A 64 -7.83 17.72 1.88
CA CYS A 64 -8.48 16.44 1.61
C CYS A 64 -9.05 16.45 0.18
N ASN A 65 -8.38 15.75 -0.75
CA ASN A 65 -8.92 15.47 -2.07
C ASN A 65 -9.62 14.11 -2.05
N ALA A 66 -10.82 14.03 -2.64
CA ALA A 66 -11.63 12.81 -2.66
C ALA A 66 -10.93 11.69 -3.45
N LEU A 67 -10.82 10.51 -2.83
CA LEU A 67 -10.30 9.28 -3.45
C LEU A 67 -11.35 8.69 -4.40
N GLN A 68 -10.92 8.32 -5.60
CA GLN A 68 -11.76 7.64 -6.60
C GLN A 68 -11.48 6.14 -6.53
N LEU A 69 -12.47 5.34 -6.12
CA LEU A 69 -12.34 3.88 -6.00
C LEU A 69 -12.47 3.18 -7.37
N ASP A 70 -11.59 2.22 -7.59
CA ASP A 70 -11.49 1.35 -8.78
C ASP A 70 -12.72 0.42 -8.93
N LYS A 71 -13.17 0.25 -10.18
CA LYS A 71 -14.34 -0.57 -10.56
C LYS A 71 -13.86 -1.82 -11.30
N ARG A 72 -13.47 -2.87 -10.58
CA ARG A 72 -13.14 -4.17 -11.21
C ARG A 72 -14.27 -5.20 -11.05
N PRO A 73 -14.68 -5.89 -12.13
CA PRO A 73 -15.56 -7.05 -12.03
C PRO A 73 -14.72 -8.30 -11.75
N CYS A 74 -14.80 -8.85 -10.54
CA CYS A 74 -14.10 -10.09 -10.18
C CYS A 74 -15.10 -11.28 -10.22
N ASN A 75 -14.86 -12.23 -11.14
CA ASN A 75 -15.62 -13.49 -11.30
C ASN A 75 -14.87 -14.71 -10.71
N LEU A 76 -13.86 -14.49 -9.86
CA LEU A 76 -13.03 -15.53 -9.25
C LEU A 76 -12.96 -15.27 -7.75
N LEU A 77 -13.72 -16.02 -6.97
CA LEU A 77 -13.61 -15.98 -5.52
C LEU A 77 -12.40 -16.79 -5.09
N HIS A 78 -11.30 -16.10 -4.81
CA HIS A 78 -10.13 -16.74 -4.21
C HIS A 78 -10.45 -17.02 -2.74
N PRO A 79 -9.97 -18.13 -2.15
CA PRO A 79 -10.10 -18.38 -0.71
C PRO A 79 -9.68 -17.19 0.18
N ASP A 80 -8.73 -16.39 -0.32
CA ASP A 80 -8.23 -15.19 0.34
C ASP A 80 -9.30 -14.09 0.47
N GLU A 81 -10.25 -13.98 -0.46
CA GLU A 81 -11.34 -13.00 -0.38
C GLU A 81 -12.30 -13.34 0.77
N LEU A 82 -12.56 -14.64 0.98
CA LEU A 82 -13.33 -15.10 2.14
C LEU A 82 -12.52 -14.91 3.44
N GLY A 83 -11.21 -15.08 3.39
CA GLY A 83 -10.31 -14.75 4.51
C GLY A 83 -10.38 -13.27 4.91
N LEU A 84 -10.41 -12.36 3.92
CA LEU A 84 -10.59 -10.93 4.15
C LEU A 84 -11.97 -10.63 4.73
N ALA A 85 -13.03 -11.20 4.16
CA ALA A 85 -14.38 -11.04 4.68
C ALA A 85 -14.53 -11.58 6.11
N ASN A 86 -13.83 -12.68 6.45
CA ASN A 86 -13.77 -13.23 7.79
C ASN A 86 -13.05 -12.28 8.77
N HIS A 87 -12.00 -11.57 8.33
CA HIS A 87 -11.33 -10.57 9.18
C HIS A 87 -12.28 -9.44 9.60
N TYR A 88 -13.18 -9.04 8.71
CA TYR A 88 -14.20 -8.01 8.97
C TYR A 88 -15.55 -8.56 9.44
N CYS A 89 -15.67 -9.87 9.72
CA CYS A 89 -16.96 -10.50 10.02
C CYS A 89 -17.67 -9.92 11.25
N GLN A 90 -16.91 -9.40 12.22
CA GLN A 90 -17.46 -8.75 13.42
C GLN A 90 -18.34 -7.52 13.11
N PHE A 91 -18.19 -6.93 11.92
CA PHE A 91 -18.97 -5.79 11.45
C PHE A 91 -20.14 -6.21 10.54
N ILE A 92 -20.29 -7.51 10.27
CA ILE A 92 -21.28 -8.06 9.36
C ILE A 92 -22.25 -8.95 10.15
N GLU A 93 -23.49 -8.50 10.30
CA GLU A 93 -24.55 -9.28 10.95
C GLU A 93 -24.85 -10.58 10.20
N GLU A 94 -24.97 -11.67 10.95
CA GLU A 94 -25.23 -13.01 10.45
C GLU A 94 -24.23 -13.50 9.37
N PHE A 95 -22.96 -13.07 9.45
CA PHE A 95 -21.91 -13.41 8.48
C PHE A 95 -21.90 -14.89 8.10
N SER A 96 -21.87 -15.80 9.09
CA SER A 96 -21.82 -17.25 8.85
C SER A 96 -23.01 -17.78 8.04
N ARG A 97 -24.19 -17.18 8.18
CA ARG A 97 -25.38 -17.57 7.42
C ARG A 97 -25.28 -17.08 5.98
N ARG A 98 -24.81 -15.84 5.79
CA ARG A 98 -24.67 -15.20 4.49
C ARG A 98 -23.62 -15.91 3.63
N VAL A 99 -22.45 -16.24 4.19
CA VAL A 99 -21.38 -16.90 3.43
C VAL A 99 -21.53 -18.42 3.30
N ALA A 100 -22.61 -19.00 3.84
CA ALA A 100 -22.84 -20.44 3.79
C ALA A 100 -22.71 -21.01 2.36
N PRO A 101 -23.33 -20.43 1.31
CA PRO A 101 -23.18 -20.90 -0.07
C PRO A 101 -21.73 -20.91 -0.56
N LEU A 102 -20.94 -19.92 -0.14
CA LEU A 102 -19.51 -19.80 -0.48
C LEU A 102 -18.66 -20.83 0.27
N THR A 103 -18.97 -21.08 1.55
CA THR A 103 -18.24 -22.09 2.35
C THR A 103 -18.52 -23.52 1.89
N GLU A 104 -19.70 -23.81 1.35
CA GLU A 104 -20.02 -25.11 0.74
C GLU A 104 -19.14 -25.40 -0.49
N LEU A 105 -18.82 -24.37 -1.29
CA LEU A 105 -17.92 -24.50 -2.45
C LEU A 105 -16.47 -24.84 -2.08
N LEU A 106 -16.03 -24.50 -0.86
CA LEU A 106 -14.67 -24.74 -0.37
C LEU A 106 -14.50 -26.11 0.30
N LYS A 107 -15.57 -26.90 0.46
CA LYS A 107 -15.49 -28.24 1.07
C LYS A 107 -14.78 -29.23 0.15
N LYS A 108 -13.99 -30.12 0.77
CA LYS A 108 -13.28 -31.20 0.05
C LYS A 108 -14.28 -32.16 -0.60
N GLY A 109 -14.08 -32.46 -1.89
CA GLY A 109 -14.90 -33.43 -2.63
C GLY A 109 -16.05 -32.83 -3.46
N THR A 110 -16.24 -31.51 -3.43
CA THR A 110 -17.26 -30.82 -4.23
C THR A 110 -16.72 -30.46 -5.62
N THR A 111 -17.51 -30.69 -6.67
CA THR A 111 -17.17 -30.23 -8.02
C THR A 111 -17.29 -28.71 -8.09
N TRP A 112 -16.19 -28.02 -8.42
CA TRP A 112 -16.17 -26.56 -8.55
C TRP A 112 -17.13 -26.11 -9.67
N LYS A 113 -18.30 -25.61 -9.25
CA LYS A 113 -19.29 -24.97 -10.11
C LYS A 113 -19.65 -23.64 -9.45
N TRP A 114 -19.75 -22.57 -10.23
CA TRP A 114 -20.09 -21.25 -9.73
C TRP A 114 -21.58 -20.95 -10.03
N PRO A 115 -22.51 -21.36 -9.15
CA PRO A 115 -23.93 -21.11 -9.36
C PRO A 115 -24.26 -19.64 -9.14
N VAL A 116 -25.37 -19.20 -9.74
CA VAL A 116 -25.89 -17.82 -9.61
C VAL A 116 -26.10 -17.44 -8.14
N GLU A 117 -26.51 -18.38 -7.29
CA GLU A 117 -26.68 -18.18 -5.83
C GLU A 117 -25.39 -17.71 -5.14
N CYS A 118 -24.24 -18.26 -5.54
CA CYS A 118 -22.95 -17.87 -5.01
C CYS A 118 -22.54 -16.49 -5.51
N GLN A 119 -22.85 -16.15 -6.77
CA GLN A 119 -22.62 -14.82 -7.31
C GLN A 119 -23.45 -13.76 -6.56
N THR A 120 -24.75 -14.01 -6.37
CA THR A 120 -25.64 -13.10 -5.64
C THR A 120 -25.14 -12.89 -4.22
N THR A 121 -24.76 -13.97 -3.53
CA THR A 121 -24.21 -13.90 -2.17
C THR A 121 -22.92 -13.08 -2.12
N PHE A 122 -22.03 -13.25 -3.11
CA PHE A 122 -20.78 -12.50 -3.18
C PHE A 122 -21.01 -11.01 -3.45
N ASP A 123 -21.93 -10.66 -4.34
CA ASP A 123 -22.25 -9.27 -4.64
C ASP A 123 -22.94 -8.59 -3.45
N GLU A 124 -23.80 -9.29 -2.72
CA GLU A 124 -24.36 -8.83 -1.45
C GLU A 124 -23.27 -8.58 -0.41
N LEU A 125 -22.31 -9.51 -0.28
CA LEU A 125 -21.20 -9.37 0.65
C LEU A 125 -20.34 -8.14 0.33
N LYS A 126 -20.02 -7.92 -0.96
CA LYS A 126 -19.33 -6.69 -1.41
C LYS A 126 -20.13 -5.45 -1.05
N MET A 127 -21.43 -5.45 -1.28
CA MET A 127 -22.30 -4.31 -0.97
C MET A 127 -22.34 -4.01 0.53
N ILE A 128 -22.29 -5.02 1.38
CA ILE A 128 -22.21 -4.85 2.84
C ILE A 128 -20.83 -4.30 3.23
N MET A 129 -19.74 -4.85 2.67
CA MET A 129 -18.38 -4.37 2.90
C MET A 129 -18.16 -2.92 2.44
N MET A 130 -18.91 -2.47 1.42
CA MET A 130 -18.92 -1.10 0.92
C MET A 130 -19.87 -0.16 1.69
N LYS A 131 -20.64 -0.65 2.67
CA LYS A 131 -21.54 0.17 3.50
C LYS A 131 -20.93 0.43 4.89
N GLY A 132 -21.27 1.57 5.49
CA GLY A 132 -20.80 1.99 6.82
C GLY A 132 -21.45 1.13 7.89
N PRO A 133 -20.72 0.16 8.46
CA PRO A 133 -19.74 0.44 9.51
C PRO A 133 -18.28 0.07 9.16
N ILE A 134 -18.03 -0.50 7.97
CA ILE A 134 -16.70 -0.95 7.54
C ILE A 134 -15.90 0.18 6.88
N LEU A 135 -16.59 1.03 6.11
CA LEU A 135 -16.02 2.26 5.55
C LEU A 135 -16.45 3.45 6.43
N GLY A 136 -15.58 3.81 7.37
CA GLY A 136 -15.75 5.02 8.19
C GLY A 136 -15.35 6.29 7.43
N LEU A 137 -15.95 7.43 7.79
CA LEU A 137 -15.40 8.72 7.38
C LEU A 137 -13.98 8.86 7.96
N VAL A 138 -13.05 9.28 7.10
CA VAL A 138 -11.64 9.46 7.46
C VAL A 138 -11.54 10.58 8.51
N ASP A 139 -11.19 10.21 9.74
CA ASP A 139 -10.87 11.17 10.79
C ASP A 139 -9.36 11.40 10.80
N VAL A 140 -8.95 12.52 10.22
CA VAL A 140 -7.54 12.93 10.10
C VAL A 140 -6.85 13.17 11.46
N SER A 141 -7.62 13.23 12.54
CA SER A 141 -7.10 13.39 13.91
C SER A 141 -6.69 12.05 14.53
N LYS A 142 -7.12 10.93 13.95
CA LYS A 142 -6.80 9.59 14.44
C LYS A 142 -5.54 9.05 13.78
N LEU A 143 -4.88 8.14 14.48
CA LEU A 143 -3.75 7.42 13.92
C LEU A 143 -4.25 6.42 12.90
N PHE A 144 -3.75 6.54 11.68
CA PHE A 144 -4.00 5.55 10.63
C PHE A 144 -2.97 4.43 10.70
N LYS A 145 -3.41 3.20 10.47
CA LYS A 145 -2.55 2.05 10.23
C LYS A 145 -2.72 1.61 8.78
N VAL A 146 -1.61 1.44 8.09
CA VAL A 146 -1.58 0.93 6.71
C VAL A 146 -1.02 -0.49 6.75
N GLU A 147 -1.82 -1.44 6.29
CA GLU A 147 -1.41 -2.82 6.09
C GLU A 147 -1.23 -3.08 4.59
N THR A 148 -0.04 -3.50 4.17
CA THR A 148 0.27 -3.77 2.77
C THR A 148 0.67 -5.22 2.57
N ASN A 149 0.26 -5.78 1.44
CA ASN A 149 0.72 -7.06 0.95
C ASN A 149 1.10 -6.94 -0.52
N ALA A 150 2.14 -7.66 -0.93
CA ALA A 150 2.65 -7.66 -2.29
C ALA A 150 2.90 -9.10 -2.72
N SER A 151 2.34 -9.49 -3.85
CA SER A 151 2.66 -10.71 -4.55
C SER A 151 3.30 -10.40 -5.90
N TYR A 152 3.77 -11.43 -6.59
CA TYR A 152 4.30 -11.29 -7.95
C TYR A 152 3.25 -10.70 -8.92
N PHE A 153 1.96 -10.93 -8.67
CA PHE A 153 0.87 -10.59 -9.58
C PHE A 153 0.13 -9.31 -9.18
N ALA A 154 0.10 -8.97 -7.89
CA ALA A 154 -0.72 -7.88 -7.40
C ALA A 154 -0.15 -7.24 -6.13
N LEU A 155 -0.49 -5.96 -5.94
CA LEU A 155 -0.25 -5.20 -4.71
C LEU A 155 -1.61 -4.92 -4.06
N GLY A 156 -1.67 -5.08 -2.74
CA GLY A 156 -2.84 -4.80 -1.93
C GLY A 156 -2.47 -3.92 -0.73
N GLY A 157 -3.37 -3.03 -0.35
CA GLY A 157 -3.21 -2.17 0.81
C GLY A 157 -4.56 -1.89 1.46
N VAL A 158 -4.59 -1.89 2.79
CA VAL A 158 -5.75 -1.54 3.60
C VAL A 158 -5.35 -0.41 4.54
N LEU A 159 -6.19 0.61 4.62
CA LEU A 159 -6.09 1.70 5.58
C LEU A 159 -7.15 1.47 6.68
N THR A 160 -6.71 1.36 7.93
CA THR A 160 -7.58 1.21 9.12
C THR A 160 -7.36 2.34 10.10
#